data_AF-A0A2G6H1Q5-F1
#
_entry.id   AF-A0A2G6H1Q5-F1
#
_cell.length_a   1.000
_cell.length_b   1.000
_cell.length_c   1.000
_cell.angle_alpha   90.00
_cell.angle_beta   90.00
_cell.angle_gamma   90.00
#
_symmetry.space_group_name_H-M   'P 1'
#
loop_
_entity.id
_entity.type
_entity.pdbx_description
1 polymer ?
#
loop_
_entity_poly.entity_id
_entity_poly.type
_entity_poly.pdbx_seq_one_letter_code
_entity_poly.pdbx_strand_id
1 'polypeptide(L)'
;MTKINCFIPWTDAAGMGKLATELLALEPVNRVVVVGTEGNEQLPEGCESLETEAPRSSETIRQIAKRSRDADYVLLITSESPVQLGMFALERFVSVAADTGAQVLYADFFDRVGGRRIPHPVIDYQEGSLRDDFDFGPLLFLDAAAMREAV
;
A
#
# COMPACT_ATOMS: atom_id res chain seq x y z
N MET A 1 8.10 -7.28 17.17
CA MET A 1 8.29 -6.20 16.18
C MET A 1 7.09 -6.20 15.27
N THR A 2 6.58 -5.02 14.95
CA THR A 2 5.46 -4.85 14.01
C THR A 2 5.86 -5.34 12.62
N LYS A 3 4.97 -6.08 11.96
CA LYS A 3 5.19 -6.65 10.63
C LYS A 3 4.23 -6.04 9.61
N ILE A 4 4.78 -5.51 8.53
CA ILE A 4 4.03 -4.92 7.43
C ILE A 4 4.24 -5.78 6.18
N ASN A 5 3.16 -6.26 5.58
CA ASN A 5 3.20 -6.84 4.23
C ASN A 5 2.80 -5.78 3.22
N CYS A 6 3.66 -5.50 2.24
CA CYS A 6 3.39 -4.49 1.21
C CYS A 6 2.89 -5.15 -0.07
N PHE A 7 1.89 -4.55 -0.72
CA PHE A 7 1.33 -5.01 -2.00
C PHE A 7 1.40 -3.87 -3.01
N ILE A 8 2.10 -4.11 -4.12
CA ILE A 8 2.39 -3.09 -5.13
C ILE A 8 1.82 -3.55 -6.49
N PRO A 9 0.99 -2.73 -7.17
CA PRO A 9 0.54 -3.05 -8.51
C PRO A 9 1.71 -2.99 -9.48
N TRP A 10 1.83 -3.99 -10.35
CA TRP A 10 2.94 -4.06 -11.30
C TRP A 10 2.58 -3.41 -12.64
N THR A 11 2.74 -2.10 -12.70
CA THR A 11 2.39 -1.27 -13.87
C THR A 11 3.61 -0.67 -14.57
N ASP A 12 4.66 -0.34 -13.82
CA ASP A 12 5.93 0.18 -14.31
C ASP A 12 7.09 -0.57 -13.64
N ALA A 13 7.75 -1.46 -14.38
CA ALA A 13 8.82 -2.30 -13.82
C ALA A 13 9.98 -1.48 -13.23
N ALA A 14 10.33 -0.34 -13.83
CA ALA A 14 11.47 0.46 -13.38
C ALA A 14 11.13 1.21 -12.08
N GLY A 15 10.02 1.96 -12.08
CA GLY A 15 9.60 2.75 -10.94
C GLY A 15 9.07 1.90 -9.78
N MET A 16 8.22 0.90 -10.06
CA MET A 16 7.69 0.00 -9.03
C MET A 16 8.77 -0.94 -8.49
N GLY A 17 9.71 -1.39 -9.33
CA GLY A 17 10.87 -2.16 -8.87
C GLY A 17 11.74 -1.39 -7.90
N LYS A 18 11.94 -0.08 -8.15
CA LYS A 18 12.65 0.79 -7.21
C LYS A 18 11.89 0.94 -5.89
N LEU A 19 10.59 1.22 -5.93
CA LEU A 19 9.75 1.30 -4.72
C LEU A 19 9.79 -0.01 -3.93
N ALA A 20 9.67 -1.15 -4.59
CA ALA A 20 9.72 -2.46 -3.96
C ALA A 20 11.06 -2.70 -3.24
N THR A 21 12.17 -2.33 -3.87
CA THR A 21 13.51 -2.41 -3.28
C THR A 21 13.65 -1.49 -2.07
N GLU A 22 13.15 -0.25 -2.16
CA GLU A 22 13.16 0.70 -1.05
C GLU A 22 12.34 0.19 0.14
N LEU A 23 11.17 -0.42 -0.10
CA LEU A 23 10.33 -0.99 0.95
C LEU A 23 10.97 -2.22 1.60
N LEU A 24 11.57 -3.13 0.82
CA LEU A 24 12.27 -4.30 1.36
C LEU A 24 13.44 -3.94 2.28
N ALA A 25 14.04 -2.76 2.11
CA ALA A 25 15.13 -2.28 2.94
C ALA A 25 14.66 -1.72 4.30
N LEU A 26 13.35 -1.53 4.51
CA LEU A 26 12.80 -0.98 5.74
C LEU A 26 12.57 -2.07 6.78
N GLU A 27 13.07 -1.85 8.00
CA GLU A 27 12.98 -2.81 9.12
C GLU A 27 11.56 -3.35 9.41
N PRO A 28 10.47 -2.54 9.43
CA PRO A 28 9.14 -3.08 9.74
C PRO A 28 8.50 -3.85 8.58
N VAL A 29 9.09 -3.85 7.38
CA VAL A 29 8.56 -4.54 6.20
C VAL A 29 8.98 -6.01 6.25
N ASN A 30 8.00 -6.89 6.36
CA ASN A 30 8.20 -8.35 6.41
C ASN A 30 8.34 -8.96 5.02
N ARG A 31 7.55 -8.46 4.05
CA ARG A 31 7.63 -8.86 2.64
C ARG A 31 7.02 -7.81 1.73
N VAL A 32 7.43 -7.84 0.47
CA VAL A 32 6.83 -7.07 -0.62
C VAL A 32 6.30 -8.05 -1.67
N VAL A 33 5.01 -7.93 -1.97
CA VAL A 33 4.30 -8.72 -2.97
C VAL A 33 3.91 -7.82 -4.14
N VAL A 34 4.38 -8.17 -5.32
CA VAL A 34 4.04 -7.50 -6.56
C VAL A 34 2.78 -8.15 -7.15
N VAL A 35 1.80 -7.34 -7.56
CA VAL A 35 0.47 -7.80 -7.98
C VAL A 35 0.23 -7.43 -9.45
N GLY A 36 0.15 -8.43 -10.34
CA GLY A 36 -0.05 -8.22 -11.78
C GLY A 36 0.39 -9.42 -12.63
N THR A 37 0.12 -9.37 -13.94
CA THR A 37 0.45 -10.44 -14.90
C THR A 37 1.75 -10.25 -15.67
N GLU A 38 2.12 -9.02 -15.99
CA GLU A 38 3.25 -8.74 -16.88
C GLU A 38 4.55 -8.58 -16.10
N GLY A 39 5.71 -8.93 -16.66
CA GLY A 39 7.02 -8.49 -16.12
C GLY A 39 7.51 -9.12 -14.80
N ASN A 40 6.92 -10.22 -14.32
CA ASN A 40 7.45 -10.97 -13.17
C ASN A 40 8.89 -11.49 -13.39
N GLU A 41 9.37 -11.54 -14.63
CA GLU A 41 10.73 -12.00 -14.96
C GLU A 41 11.84 -11.06 -14.46
N GLN A 42 11.51 -9.81 -14.07
CA GLN A 42 12.45 -8.79 -13.57
C GLN A 42 12.10 -8.32 -12.15
N LEU A 43 11.49 -9.19 -11.36
CA LEU A 43 11.21 -8.90 -9.95
C LEU A 43 12.53 -8.61 -9.20
N PRO A 44 12.57 -7.55 -8.37
CA PRO A 44 13.69 -7.34 -7.46
C PRO A 44 13.90 -8.57 -6.56
N GLU A 45 15.15 -8.83 -6.21
CA GLU A 45 15.49 -9.94 -5.32
C GLU A 45 14.78 -9.79 -3.96
N GLY A 46 14.10 -10.84 -3.52
CA GLY A 46 13.32 -10.84 -2.28
C GLY A 46 11.85 -10.42 -2.44
N CYS A 47 11.40 -9.99 -3.61
CA CYS A 47 9.99 -9.77 -3.89
C CYS A 47 9.25 -11.08 -4.20
N GLU A 48 8.02 -11.19 -3.70
CA GLU A 48 7.07 -12.24 -4.07
C GLU A 48 6.13 -11.73 -5.17
N SER A 49 5.50 -12.63 -5.92
CA SER A 49 4.51 -12.26 -6.94
C SER A 49 3.12 -12.82 -6.65
N LEU A 50 2.09 -12.05 -7.02
CA LEU A 50 0.68 -12.43 -7.08
C LEU A 50 0.19 -12.21 -8.50
N GLU A 51 0.15 -13.28 -9.28
CA GLU A 51 -0.32 -13.22 -10.67
C GLU A 51 -1.83 -13.00 -10.74
N THR A 52 -2.23 -11.93 -11.43
CA THR A 52 -3.64 -11.58 -11.64
C THR A 52 -3.78 -10.56 -12.76
N GLU A 53 -4.78 -10.76 -13.62
CA GLU A 53 -5.15 -9.80 -14.67
C GLU A 53 -5.98 -8.61 -14.12
N ALA A 54 -6.46 -8.73 -12.88
CA ALA A 54 -7.31 -7.73 -12.25
C ALA A 54 -6.82 -7.43 -10.82
N PRO A 55 -5.78 -6.58 -10.65
CA PRO A 55 -5.17 -6.26 -9.35
C PRO A 55 -6.16 -5.71 -8.31
N ARG A 56 -7.25 -5.07 -8.76
CA ARG A 56 -8.28 -4.47 -7.91
C ARG A 56 -9.54 -5.32 -7.75
N SER A 57 -9.58 -6.54 -8.31
CA SER A 57 -10.77 -7.40 -8.19
C SER A 57 -10.95 -7.90 -6.76
N SER A 58 -12.20 -8.16 -6.35
CA SER A 58 -12.50 -8.74 -5.03
C SER A 58 -11.77 -10.06 -4.79
N GLU A 59 -11.50 -10.84 -5.85
CA GLU A 59 -10.72 -12.07 -5.71
C GLU A 59 -9.27 -11.77 -5.37
N THR A 60 -8.63 -10.83 -6.07
CA THR A 60 -7.27 -10.39 -5.73
C THR A 60 -7.20 -9.86 -4.30
N ILE A 61 -8.16 -9.02 -3.87
CA ILE A 61 -8.19 -8.51 -2.49
C ILE A 61 -8.32 -9.64 -1.46
N ARG A 62 -9.13 -10.67 -1.72
CA ARG A 62 -9.20 -11.87 -0.86
C ARG A 62 -7.87 -12.62 -0.80
N GLN A 63 -7.13 -12.71 -1.91
CA GLN A 63 -5.80 -13.33 -1.93
C GLN A 63 -4.78 -12.51 -1.13
N ILE A 64 -4.81 -11.18 -1.26
CA ILE A 64 -3.99 -10.26 -0.45
C ILE A 64 -4.27 -10.47 1.04
N ALA A 65 -5.54 -10.52 1.44
CA ALA A 65 -5.94 -10.75 2.83
C ALA A 65 -5.44 -12.11 3.35
N LYS A 66 -5.56 -13.19 2.56
CA LYS A 66 -5.04 -14.53 2.91
C LYS A 66 -3.51 -14.53 3.08
N ARG A 67 -2.77 -13.80 2.24
CA ARG A 67 -1.31 -13.65 2.31
C ARG A 67 -0.84 -12.73 3.43
N SER A 68 -1.75 -12.05 4.11
CA SER A 68 -1.45 -11.13 5.20
C SER A 68 -1.73 -11.71 6.58
N ARG A 69 -1.79 -13.04 6.72
CA ARG A 69 -2.03 -13.73 8.01
C ARG A 69 -0.87 -13.61 9.00
N ASP A 70 0.34 -13.39 8.51
CA ASP A 70 1.57 -13.30 9.29
C ASP A 70 2.01 -11.85 9.58
N ALA A 71 1.19 -10.87 9.21
CA ALA A 71 1.44 -9.45 9.38
C ALA A 71 0.45 -8.80 10.35
N ASP A 72 0.91 -7.72 10.98
CA ASP A 72 0.07 -6.84 11.80
C ASP A 72 -0.66 -5.83 10.90
N TYR A 73 0.03 -5.32 9.87
CA TYR A 73 -0.52 -4.35 8.94
C TYR A 73 -0.25 -4.70 7.47
N VAL A 74 -1.08 -4.15 6.60
CA VAL A 74 -0.97 -4.24 5.15
C VAL A 74 -0.76 -2.85 4.58
N LEU A 75 0.32 -2.65 3.81
CA LEU A 75 0.49 -1.45 3.00
C LEU A 75 0.08 -1.78 1.56
N LEU A 76 -1.07 -1.27 1.12
CA LEU A 76 -1.58 -1.46 -0.23
C LEU A 76 -1.31 -0.22 -1.07
N ILE A 77 -0.44 -0.31 -2.07
CA ILE A 77 -0.29 0.76 -3.06
C ILE A 77 -1.47 0.67 -4.03
N THR A 78 -2.22 1.77 -4.17
CA THR A 78 -3.42 1.84 -5.02
C THR A 78 -3.14 2.57 -6.34
N SER A 79 -2.11 3.42 -6.37
CA SER A 79 -1.66 4.16 -7.54
C SER A 79 -0.94 3.27 -8.56
N GLU A 80 -1.10 3.61 -9.85
CA GLU A 80 -0.35 3.01 -10.96
C GLU A 80 1.02 3.67 -11.17
N SER A 81 1.29 4.77 -10.45
CA SER A 81 2.57 5.45 -10.44
C SER A 81 3.34 5.18 -9.14
N PRO A 82 4.68 5.07 -9.19
CA PRO A 82 5.49 4.83 -8.01
C PRO A 82 5.30 5.93 -6.95
N VAL A 83 5.10 5.51 -5.70
CA VAL A 83 5.01 6.41 -4.55
C VAL A 83 6.38 6.59 -3.91
N GLN A 84 6.71 7.80 -3.47
CA GLN A 84 7.86 8.03 -2.61
C GLN A 84 7.38 8.25 -1.18
N LEU A 85 7.77 7.36 -0.27
CA LEU A 85 7.45 7.53 1.15
C LEU A 85 8.18 8.73 1.74
N GLY A 86 7.45 9.51 2.54
CA GLY A 86 8.05 10.56 3.36
C GLY A 86 8.94 9.97 4.46
N MET A 87 9.77 10.82 5.07
CA MET A 87 10.59 10.44 6.21
C MET A 87 9.72 9.88 7.35
N PHE A 88 10.11 8.74 7.88
CA PHE A 88 9.41 8.00 8.94
C PHE A 88 7.91 7.75 8.64
N ALA A 89 7.55 7.54 7.36
CA ALA A 89 6.14 7.37 6.99
C ALA A 89 5.52 6.12 7.65
N LEU A 90 6.19 4.97 7.60
CA LEU A 90 5.66 3.72 8.14
C LEU A 90 5.56 3.75 9.67
N GLU A 91 6.56 4.33 10.33
CA GLU A 91 6.59 4.49 11.78
C GLU A 91 5.45 5.39 12.26
N ARG A 92 5.13 6.45 11.50
CA ARG A 92 3.98 7.30 11.79
C ARG A 92 2.65 6.57 11.55
N PHE A 93 2.51 5.81 10.46
CA PHE A 93 1.33 4.98 10.23
C PHE A 93 1.11 3.97 11.36
N VAL A 94 2.16 3.26 11.77
CA VAL A 94 2.11 2.31 12.89
C VAL A 94 1.72 3.00 14.20
N SER A 95 2.33 4.16 14.50
CA SER A 95 2.04 4.90 15.73
C SER A 95 0.58 5.37 15.76
N VAL A 96 0.09 5.96 14.67
CA VAL A 96 -1.30 6.43 14.57
C VAL A 96 -2.29 5.27 14.64
N ALA A 97 -2.01 4.14 13.98
CA ALA A 97 -2.87 2.96 14.04
C ALA A 97 -2.97 2.42 15.47
N ALA A 98 -1.83 2.32 16.17
CA ALA A 98 -1.79 1.86 17.56
C ALA A 98 -2.51 2.81 18.53
N ASP A 99 -2.33 4.12 18.35
CA ASP A 99 -2.91 5.13 19.25
C ASP A 99 -4.42 5.34 19.05
N THR A 100 -4.90 5.18 17.81
CA THR A 100 -6.30 5.47 17.45
C THR A 100 -7.17 4.22 17.34
N GLY A 101 -6.57 3.05 17.13
CA GLY A 101 -7.31 1.82 16.77
C GLY A 101 -7.93 1.86 15.37
N ALA A 102 -7.53 2.82 14.51
CA ALA A 102 -8.04 2.92 13.15
C ALA A 102 -7.65 1.69 12.32
N GLN A 103 -8.64 1.10 11.66
CA GLN A 103 -8.45 -0.10 10.81
C GLN A 103 -7.95 0.25 9.40
N VAL A 104 -8.16 1.50 8.96
CA VAL A 104 -7.73 2.03 7.66
C VAL A 104 -7.13 3.40 7.89
N LEU A 105 -5.91 3.60 7.40
CA LEU A 105 -5.21 4.87 7.40
C LEU A 105 -4.77 5.22 5.98
N TYR A 106 -4.74 6.52 5.73
CA TYR A 106 -4.26 7.16 4.51
C TYR A 106 -3.69 8.52 4.90
N ALA A 107 -3.06 9.21 3.96
CA ALA A 107 -2.38 10.47 4.27
C ALA A 107 -2.39 11.43 3.09
N ASP A 108 -2.25 12.72 3.41
CA ASP A 108 -1.92 13.76 2.46
C ASP A 108 -0.73 13.34 1.59
N PHE A 109 -0.77 13.70 0.32
CA PHE A 109 0.29 13.40 -0.62
C PHE A 109 0.63 14.61 -1.49
N PHE A 110 1.70 14.47 -2.27
CA PHE A 110 2.12 15.49 -3.23
C PHE A 110 2.42 14.84 -4.57
N ASP A 111 1.87 15.41 -5.63
CA ASP A 111 2.29 15.10 -6.98
C ASP A 111 3.51 15.92 -7.38
N ARG A 112 4.36 15.36 -8.24
CA ARG A 112 5.50 16.06 -8.83
C ARG A 112 5.27 16.26 -10.33
N VAL A 113 4.81 17.45 -10.70
CA VAL A 113 4.54 17.81 -12.10
C VAL A 113 5.47 18.95 -12.50
N GLY A 114 6.27 18.74 -13.55
CA GLY A 114 7.20 19.77 -14.07
C GLY A 114 8.21 20.29 -13.02
N GLY A 115 8.66 19.41 -12.12
CA GLY A 115 9.58 19.77 -11.03
C GLY A 115 8.94 20.53 -9.85
N ARG A 116 7.63 20.81 -9.90
CA ARG A 116 6.88 21.43 -8.80
C ARG A 116 6.14 20.37 -7.99
N ARG A 117 6.04 20.60 -6.68
CA ARG A 117 5.19 19.79 -5.79
C ARG A 117 3.79 20.38 -5.73
N ILE A 118 2.78 19.59 -6.05
CA ILE A 118 1.37 19.95 -5.96
C ILE A 118 0.81 19.23 -4.73
N PRO A 119 0.34 19.94 -3.69
CA PRO A 119 -0.22 19.33 -2.50
C PRO A 119 -1.64 18.79 -2.74
N HIS A 120 -1.90 17.60 -2.22
CA HIS A 120 -3.22 16.96 -2.17
C HIS A 120 -3.55 16.63 -0.72
N PRO A 121 -4.04 17.61 0.06
CA PRO A 121 -4.56 17.33 1.38
C PRO A 121 -5.85 16.52 1.27
N VAL A 122 -5.95 15.45 2.05
CA VAL A 122 -7.13 14.61 2.14
C VAL A 122 -7.88 14.92 3.44
N ILE A 123 -9.18 14.64 3.46
CA ILE A 123 -10.01 14.89 4.65
C ILE A 123 -10.12 13.61 5.47
N ASP A 124 -10.24 13.75 6.80
CA ASP A 124 -10.54 12.61 7.65
C ASP A 124 -11.90 11.99 7.28
N TYR A 125 -11.99 10.68 7.45
CA TYR A 125 -13.24 9.97 7.24
C TYR A 125 -14.24 10.36 8.34
N GLN A 126 -15.45 10.74 7.92
CA GLN A 126 -16.60 10.93 8.80
C GLN A 126 -17.71 9.99 8.37
N GLU A 127 -18.40 9.39 9.35
CA GLU A 127 -19.54 8.51 9.08
C GLU A 127 -20.59 9.24 8.21
N GLY A 128 -21.06 8.57 7.15
CA GLY A 128 -21.97 9.16 6.17
C GLY A 128 -21.33 10.10 5.13
N SER A 129 -20.01 10.33 5.18
CA SER A 129 -19.29 11.24 4.27
C SER A 129 -18.53 10.53 3.14
N LEU A 130 -18.67 9.20 3.00
CA LEU A 130 -18.06 8.49 1.88
C LEU A 130 -18.84 8.81 0.61
N ARG A 131 -18.25 9.68 -0.21
CA ARG A 131 -18.73 10.01 -1.54
C ARG A 131 -18.09 9.09 -2.56
N ASP A 132 -18.72 8.95 -3.71
CA ASP A 132 -18.17 8.19 -4.84
C ASP A 132 -16.82 8.76 -5.32
N ASP A 133 -16.56 10.04 -5.05
CA ASP A 133 -15.33 10.77 -5.40
C ASP A 133 -14.32 10.92 -4.25
N PHE A 134 -14.47 10.16 -3.17
CA PHE A 134 -13.54 10.22 -2.05
C PHE A 134 -12.16 9.70 -2.44
N ASP A 135 -11.14 10.53 -2.27
CA ASP A 135 -9.76 10.19 -2.59
C ASP A 135 -9.00 9.78 -1.32
N PHE A 136 -8.65 8.49 -1.26
CA PHE A 136 -7.82 7.93 -0.20
C PHE A 136 -6.32 8.13 -0.46
N GLY A 137 -5.95 8.76 -1.57
CA GLY A 137 -4.58 8.90 -2.01
C GLY A 137 -3.99 7.63 -2.60
N PRO A 138 -2.66 7.62 -2.81
CA PRO A 138 -2.00 6.62 -3.64
C PRO A 138 -1.66 5.32 -2.90
N LEU A 139 -1.95 5.25 -1.60
CA LEU A 139 -1.76 4.06 -0.77
C LEU A 139 -2.77 4.02 0.37
N LEU A 140 -3.01 2.81 0.87
CA LEU A 140 -3.79 2.53 2.07
C LEU A 140 -2.92 1.74 3.04
N PHE A 141 -2.99 2.07 4.32
CA PHE A 141 -2.39 1.31 5.41
C PHE A 141 -3.50 0.69 6.26
N LEU A 142 -3.59 -0.64 6.27
CA LEU A 142 -4.73 -1.39 6.77
C LEU A 142 -4.30 -2.27 7.95
N ASP A 143 -5.17 -2.40 8.95
CA ASP A 143 -5.04 -3.47 9.94
C ASP A 143 -5.27 -4.82 9.25
N ALA A 144 -4.31 -5.73 9.39
CA ALA A 144 -4.34 -7.00 8.66
C ALA A 144 -5.46 -7.92 9.15
N ALA A 145 -5.85 -7.83 10.43
CA ALA A 145 -6.96 -8.63 10.98
C ALA A 145 -8.31 -8.12 10.50
N ALA A 146 -8.54 -6.81 10.57
CA ALA A 146 -9.75 -6.16 10.10
C ALA A 146 -9.95 -6.39 8.59
N MET A 147 -8.88 -6.28 7.79
CA MET A 147 -8.95 -6.58 6.35
C MET A 147 -9.43 -8.01 6.09
N ARG A 148 -8.97 -8.99 6.86
CA ARG A 148 -9.37 -10.40 6.69
C ARG A 148 -10.79 -10.67 7.14
N GLU A 149 -11.29 -9.94 8.13
CA GLU A 149 -12.67 -10.05 8.60
C GLU A 149 -13.66 -9.45 7.59
N ALA A 150 -13.24 -8.42 6.85
CA ALA A 150 -14.09 -7.69 5.91
C ALA A 150 -14.31 -8.38 4.55
N VAL A 151 -13.63 -9.50 4.23
CA VAL A 151 -13.58 -10.10 2.87
C VAL A 151 -13.98 -11.57 2.78
#